data_AF-A0A0J7JB04-F1
#
_entry.id   AF-A0A0J7JB04-F1
#
_cell.length_a   1.000
_cell.length_b   1.000
_cell.length_c   1.000
_cell.angle_alpha   90.00
_cell.angle_beta   90.00
_cell.angle_gamma   90.00
#
_symmetry.space_group_name_H-M   'P 1'
#
loop_
_entity.id
_entity.type
_entity.pdbx_description
1 polymer ?
#
loop_
_entity_poly.entity_id
_entity_poly.type
_entity_poly.pdbx_seq_one_letter_code
_entity_poly.pdbx_strand_id
1 'polypeptide(L)'
;MKVYGFDDVDVHRGELRAAEAEPWGLRFPGELQARLDWEFMSTRFSEARTELVLRMEQQDVDPELIEGVRRLKAGWLPVEEA
;
A
#
# COMPACT_ATOMS: atom_id res chain seq x y z
N MET A 1 -8.88 -7.11 9.99
CA MET A 1 -9.31 -6.70 8.63
C MET A 1 -8.08 -6.18 7.94
N LYS A 2 -7.83 -6.56 6.69
CA LYS A 2 -6.61 -6.12 6.01
C LYS A 2 -6.70 -4.65 5.58
N VAL A 3 -5.63 -3.92 5.82
CA VAL A 3 -5.31 -2.65 5.18
C VAL A 3 -4.10 -2.82 4.27
N TYR A 4 -4.03 -2.00 3.24
CA TYR A 4 -2.98 -2.01 2.23
C TYR A 4 -2.44 -0.59 2.11
N GLY A 5 -1.13 -0.45 1.99
CA GLY A 5 -0.52 0.86 1.96
C GLY A 5 0.96 0.80 1.65
N PHE A 6 1.57 1.99 1.64
CA PHE A 6 2.95 2.17 1.26
C PHE A 6 3.44 3.57 1.71
N ASP A 7 4.75 3.75 1.73
CA ASP A 7 5.43 5.05 1.90
C ASP A 7 6.16 5.48 0.61
N ASP A 8 6.88 6.61 0.65
CA ASP A 8 7.63 7.12 -0.50
C ASP A 8 8.76 6.17 -0.95
N VAL A 9 9.38 5.43 -0.02
CA VAL A 9 10.44 4.47 -0.34
C VAL A 9 9.87 3.29 -1.13
N ASP A 10 8.71 2.79 -0.71
CA ASP A 10 8.00 1.72 -1.41
C ASP A 10 7.60 2.11 -2.83
N VAL A 11 7.24 3.39 -3.08
CA VAL A 11 6.93 3.88 -4.43
C VAL A 11 8.11 3.63 -5.37
N HIS A 12 9.32 3.98 -4.94
CA HIS A 12 10.53 3.76 -5.73
C HIS A 12 10.90 2.28 -5.91
N ARG A 13 10.38 1.39 -5.06
CA ARG A 13 10.61 -0.06 -5.14
C ARG A 13 9.48 -0.82 -5.83
N GLY A 14 8.33 -0.19 -6.05
CA GLY A 14 7.10 -0.87 -6.46
C GLY A 14 6.59 -1.85 -5.40
N GLU A 15 6.80 -1.54 -4.12
CA GLU A 15 6.38 -2.38 -3.00
C GLU A 15 5.00 -1.94 -2.49
N LEU A 16 4.15 -2.91 -2.15
CA LEU A 16 2.86 -2.65 -1.52
C LEU A 16 2.78 -3.51 -0.26
N ARG A 17 2.50 -2.88 0.88
CA ARG A 17 2.43 -3.56 2.17
C ARG A 17 1.00 -3.90 2.55
N ALA A 18 0.82 -4.91 3.39
CA ALA A 18 -0.48 -5.30 3.94
C ALA A 18 -0.35 -5.56 5.45
N ALA A 19 -1.34 -5.10 6.22
CA ALA A 19 -1.37 -5.30 7.66
C ALA A 19 -2.78 -5.67 8.15
N GLU A 20 -2.87 -6.44 9.24
CA GLU A 20 -4.14 -6.68 9.94
C GLU A 20 -4.45 -5.49 10.85
N ALA A 21 -5.57 -4.81 10.58
CA ALA A 21 -6.14 -3.77 11.41
C ALA A 21 -7.37 -4.27 12.17
N GLU A 22 -7.44 -3.93 13.46
CA GLU A 22 -8.65 -4.13 14.25
C GLU A 22 -9.77 -3.19 13.77
N PRO A 23 -11.05 -3.60 13.86
CA PRO A 23 -12.18 -2.75 13.47
C PRO A 23 -12.20 -1.38 14.17
N TRP A 24 -11.67 -1.30 15.41
CA TRP A 24 -11.57 -0.05 16.15
C TRP A 24 -10.55 0.91 15.55
N GLY A 25 -9.37 0.41 15.12
CA GLY A 25 -8.32 1.23 14.52
C GLY A 25 -8.76 1.94 13.23
N LEU A 26 -9.71 1.34 12.49
CA LEU A 26 -10.28 1.94 11.27
C LEU A 26 -11.16 3.18 11.54
N ARG A 27 -11.55 3.45 12.79
CA ARG A 27 -12.23 4.69 13.16
C ARG A 27 -11.28 5.89 13.20
N PHE A 28 -9.97 5.64 13.29
CA PHE A 28 -8.92 6.65 13.37
C PHE A 28 -7.85 6.36 12.30
N PRO A 29 -8.20 6.48 11.00
CA PRO A 29 -7.32 6.06 9.91
C PRO A 29 -5.97 6.79 9.92
N GLY A 30 -5.92 8.06 10.35
CA GLY A 30 -4.67 8.81 10.45
C GLY A 30 -3.72 8.29 11.54
N GLU A 31 -4.25 7.83 12.69
CA GLU A 31 -3.43 7.23 13.75
C GLU A 31 -2.89 5.88 13.34
N LEU A 32 -3.72 5.05 12.69
CA LEU A 32 -3.31 3.76 12.16
C LEU A 32 -2.24 3.93 11.08
N GLN A 33 -2.41 4.90 10.19
CA GLN A 33 -1.46 5.22 9.14
C GLN A 33 -0.11 5.69 9.72
N ALA A 34 -0.14 6.56 10.74
CA ALA A 34 1.07 7.01 11.42
C ALA A 34 1.80 5.87 12.15
N ARG A 35 1.04 4.93 12.75
CA ARG A 35 1.61 3.75 13.41
C ARG A 35 2.30 2.79 12.45
N LEU A 36 1.76 2.66 11.23
CA LEU A 36 2.31 1.82 10.16
C LEU A 36 3.44 2.51 9.38
N ASP A 37 3.69 3.81 9.64
CA ASP A 37 4.61 4.66 8.90
C ASP A 37 4.30 4.67 7.38
N TRP A 38 3.02 4.76 7.04
CA TRP A 38 2.55 4.78 5.64
C TRP A 38 2.13 6.17 5.21
N GLU A 39 2.39 6.54 3.96
CA GLU A 39 1.90 7.79 3.37
C GLU A 39 0.54 7.63 2.67
N PHE A 40 0.20 6.40 2.29
CA PHE A 40 -1.11 6.05 1.78
C PHE A 40 -1.62 4.76 2.41
N MET A 41 -2.91 4.72 2.72
CA MET A 41 -3.58 3.52 3.22
C MET A 41 -5.00 3.39 2.64
N SER A 42 -5.39 2.18 2.26
CA SER A 42 -6.78 1.82 1.96
C SER A 42 -7.13 0.45 2.52
N THR A 43 -8.42 0.23 2.81
CA THR A 43 -8.97 -1.11 3.13
C THR A 43 -9.16 -1.98 1.89
N ARG A 44 -8.96 -1.41 0.69
CA ARG A 44 -9.13 -2.08 -0.60
C ARG A 44 -7.80 -2.16 -1.34
N PHE A 45 -7.36 -3.38 -1.60
CA PHE A 45 -6.14 -3.65 -2.38
C PHE A 45 -6.13 -2.93 -3.73
N SER A 46 -7.25 -2.92 -4.45
CA SER A 46 -7.33 -2.29 -5.77
C SER A 46 -7.11 -0.78 -5.71
N GLU A 47 -7.52 -0.12 -4.63
CA GLU A 47 -7.33 1.32 -4.45
C GLU A 47 -5.85 1.61 -4.14
N ALA A 48 -5.26 0.87 -3.20
CA ALA A 48 -3.85 1.04 -2.85
C ALA A 48 -2.91 0.73 -4.03
N ARG A 49 -3.19 -0.31 -4.82
CA ARG A 49 -2.42 -0.61 -6.03
C ARG A 49 -2.55 0.49 -7.09
N THR A 50 -3.76 1.02 -7.29
CA THR A 50 -3.99 2.10 -8.27
C THR A 50 -3.24 3.36 -7.88
N GLU A 51 -3.30 3.74 -6.60
CA GLU A 51 -2.56 4.90 -6.08
C GLU A 51 -1.04 4.70 -6.21
N LEU A 52 -0.53 3.51 -5.87
CA LEU A 52 0.90 3.20 -6.01
C LEU A 52 1.37 3.39 -7.46
N VAL A 53 0.64 2.79 -8.42
CA VAL A 53 0.96 2.95 -9.85
C VAL A 53 0.91 4.42 -10.28
N LEU A 54 -0.09 5.18 -9.84
CA LEU A 54 -0.21 6.60 -10.14
C LEU A 54 1.01 7.38 -9.62
N ARG A 55 1.45 7.13 -8.39
CA ARG A 55 2.63 7.81 -7.82
C ARG A 55 3.92 7.39 -8.50
N MET A 56 4.07 6.11 -8.84
CA MET A 56 5.21 5.61 -9.62
C MET A 56 5.30 6.30 -10.98
N GLU A 57 4.17 6.46 -11.68
CA GLU A 57 4.10 7.17 -12.97
C GLU A 57 4.44 8.66 -12.83
N GLN A 58 4.00 9.31 -11.74
CA GLN A 58 4.33 10.71 -11.46
C GLN A 58 5.80 10.93 -11.10
N GLN A 59 6.45 9.93 -10.51
CA GLN A 59 7.85 9.99 -10.08
C GLN A 59 8.82 9.39 -11.11
N ASP A 60 8.35 9.03 -12.32
CA ASP A 60 9.16 8.45 -13.40
C ASP A 60 9.92 7.17 -12.97
N VAL A 61 9.25 6.31 -12.18
CA VAL A 61 9.78 5.00 -11.78
C VAL A 61 9.83 4.05 -12.98
N ASP A 62 10.78 3.10 -12.96
CA ASP A 62 10.98 2.13 -14.03
C ASP A 62 9.66 1.47 -14.50
N PRO A 63 9.32 1.55 -15.80
CA PRO A 63 8.13 0.93 -16.37
C PRO A 63 7.99 -0.58 -16.10
N GLU A 64 9.09 -1.32 -15.98
CA GLU A 64 9.05 -2.75 -15.66
C GLU A 64 8.56 -3.00 -14.22
N LEU A 65 8.96 -2.15 -13.27
CA LEU A 65 8.45 -2.19 -11.89
C LEU A 65 6.97 -1.85 -11.85
N ILE A 66 6.54 -0.83 -12.59
CA ILE A 66 5.13 -0.43 -12.69
C ILE A 66 4.27 -1.59 -13.22
N GLU A 67 4.74 -2.29 -14.26
CA GLU A 67 4.04 -3.44 -14.81
C GLU A 67 4.02 -4.63 -13.82
N GLY A 68 5.09 -4.81 -13.04
CA GLY A 68 5.11 -5.74 -11.91
C GLY A 68 4.01 -5.46 -10.90
N VAL A 69 3.85 -4.20 -10.48
CA VAL A 69 2.79 -3.76 -9.56
C VAL A 69 1.40 -3.97 -10.16
N ARG A 70 1.20 -3.67 -11.45
CA ARG A 70 -0.10 -3.88 -12.13
C ARG A 70 -0.55 -5.34 -12.08
N ARG A 71 0.39 -6.29 -12.11
CA ARG A 71 0.14 -7.73 -12.03
C ARG A 71 0.04 -8.28 -10.61
N LEU A 72 0.42 -7.49 -9.62
CA LEU A 72 0.36 -7.84 -8.21
C LEU A 72 -1.06 -8.22 -7.80
N LYS A 73 -1.16 -9.21 -6.91
CA LYS A 73 -2.43 -9.70 -6.33
C LYS A 73 -2.36 -9.62 -4.82
N ALA A 74 -3.49 -9.27 -4.18
CA ALA A 74 -3.59 -9.17 -2.73
C ALA A 74 -3.11 -10.42 -1.98
N GLY A 75 -3.36 -11.61 -2.53
CA GLY A 75 -2.96 -12.88 -1.91
C GLY A 75 -1.46 -13.17 -1.94
N TRP A 76 -0.65 -12.37 -2.63
CA TRP A 76 0.81 -12.51 -2.66
C TRP A 76 1.50 -11.66 -1.60
N LEU A 77 0.78 -10.72 -0.98
CA LEU A 77 1.35 -9.85 0.02
C LEU A 77 1.46 -10.57 1.36
N PRO A 78 2.64 -10.56 2.01
CA PRO A 78 2.73 -10.92 3.41
C PRO A 78 1.87 -9.94 4.22
N VAL A 79 1.25 -10.45 5.28
CA VAL A 79 0.39 -9.64 6.16
C VAL A 79 1.08 -9.50 7.50
N GLU A 80 1.36 -8.27 7.87
CA GLU A 80 1.98 -7.92 9.15
C GLU A 80 0.91 -7.61 10.20
N GLU A 81 1.24 -7.71 11.47
CA GLU A 81 0.37 -7.20 12.54
C GLU A 81 0.60 -5.69 12.69
N ALA A 82 -0.49 -4.92 12.76
CA ALA A 82 -0.44 -3.45 12.83
C ALA A 82 -0.28 -2.91 14.25
#